data_AF-A0A523TY23-F1
#
_entry.id   AF-A0A523TY23-F1
#
_cell.length_a   1.000
_cell.length_b   1.000
_cell.length_c   1.000
_cell.angle_alpha   90.00
_cell.angle_beta   90.00
_cell.angle_gamma   90.00
#
_symmetry.space_group_name_H-M   'P 1'
#
loop_
_entity.id
_entity.type
_entity.pdbx_description
1 polymer ?
#
loop_
_entity_poly.entity_id
_entity_poly.type
_entity_poly.pdbx_seq_one_letter_code
_entity_poly.pdbx_strand_id
1 'polypeptide(L)'
;MDTTEENKDRAPGTTTMAPGVLLTLARLTALSVPGVVAMAPIRSGVNRLFRRGSGAGVQIDIEGGEVAVDLFLIVAQDINVREVSRKVQTEVVRAIEEMIGMDVIRVDIHIEDIDYTDPLD
;
A
#
# COMPACT_ATOMS: atom_id res chain seq x y z
N MET A 1 -45.99 15.73 -25.02
CA MET A 1 -45.81 17.02 -24.32
C MET A 1 -46.27 16.79 -22.90
N ASP A 2 -45.47 16.71 -21.85
CA ASP A 2 -44.05 16.99 -21.57
C ASP A 2 -43.85 16.29 -20.18
N THR A 3 -43.04 15.23 -20.07
CA THR A 3 -41.76 15.17 -19.30
C THR A 3 -41.92 15.63 -17.83
N THR A 4 -41.53 14.90 -16.79
CA THR A 4 -40.23 14.29 -16.53
C THR A 4 -40.34 13.40 -15.28
N GLU A 5 -39.78 12.20 -15.32
CA GLU A 5 -39.64 11.29 -14.18
C GLU A 5 -38.70 11.87 -13.11
N GLU A 6 -39.12 11.79 -11.83
CA GLU A 6 -38.27 12.11 -10.68
C GLU A 6 -37.07 11.17 -10.61
N ASN A 7 -35.90 11.61 -11.09
CA ASN A 7 -34.64 10.97 -10.75
C ASN A 7 -34.24 11.42 -9.34
N LYS A 8 -34.67 10.63 -8.34
CA LYS A 8 -34.30 10.82 -6.94
C LYS A 8 -32.80 10.56 -6.81
N ASP A 9 -32.03 11.64 -6.70
CA ASP A 9 -30.60 11.66 -6.39
C ASP A 9 -30.31 10.65 -5.27
N ARG A 10 -29.80 9.48 -5.66
CA ARG A 10 -29.26 8.51 -4.71
C ARG A 10 -27.99 9.13 -4.16
N ALA A 11 -27.99 9.44 -2.86
CA ALA A 11 -26.77 9.83 -2.15
C ALA A 11 -25.65 8.84 -2.51
N PRO A 12 -24.43 9.31 -2.85
CA PRO A 12 -23.34 8.44 -3.24
C PRO A 12 -23.15 7.38 -2.15
N GLY A 13 -23.21 6.11 -2.55
CA GLY A 13 -23.04 4.99 -1.62
C GLY A 13 -21.67 5.10 -0.96
N THR A 14 -21.63 5.05 0.38
CA THR A 14 -20.37 5.07 1.11
C THR A 14 -19.70 3.71 1.00
N THR A 15 -18.69 3.58 0.14
CA THR A 15 -17.82 2.40 0.09
C THR A 15 -16.99 2.35 1.37
N THR A 16 -17.41 1.53 2.34
CA THR A 16 -16.67 1.33 3.58
C THR A 16 -15.77 0.10 3.43
N MET A 17 -14.46 0.32 3.30
CA MET A 17 -13.46 -0.75 3.32
C MET A 17 -13.05 -1.06 4.76
N ALA A 18 -12.91 -2.33 5.08
CA ALA A 18 -12.27 -2.72 6.34
C ALA A 18 -10.79 -2.28 6.30
N PRO A 19 -10.27 -1.59 7.34
CA PRO A 19 -8.90 -1.06 7.33
C PRO A 19 -7.80 -2.11 7.04
N GLY A 20 -8.06 -3.38 7.37
CA GLY A 20 -7.13 -4.49 7.09
C GLY A 20 -6.97 -4.84 5.61
N VAL A 21 -7.91 -4.46 4.75
CA VAL A 21 -7.87 -4.78 3.31
C VAL A 21 -6.77 -3.97 2.62
N LEU A 22 -6.67 -2.66 2.88
CA LEU A 22 -5.60 -1.85 2.31
C LEU A 22 -4.22 -2.34 2.75
N LEU A 23 -4.06 -2.70 4.02
CA LEU A 23 -2.80 -3.26 4.54
C LEU A 23 -2.43 -4.56 3.80
N THR A 24 -3.41 -5.43 3.59
CA THR A 24 -3.20 -6.70 2.88
C THR A 24 -2.85 -6.46 1.42
N LEU A 25 -3.57 -5.56 0.76
CA LEU A 25 -3.34 -5.21 -0.63
C LEU A 25 -1.93 -4.66 -0.83
N ALA A 26 -1.57 -3.59 -0.11
CA ALA A 26 -0.25 -2.97 -0.23
C ALA A 26 0.88 -3.97 0.03
N ARG A 27 0.72 -4.83 1.05
CA ARG A 27 1.68 -5.91 1.37
C ARG A 27 1.82 -6.91 0.23
N LEU A 28 0.73 -7.47 -0.26
CA LEU A 28 0.76 -8.49 -1.30
C LEU A 28 1.28 -7.93 -2.62
N THR A 29 0.89 -6.70 -2.95
CA THR A 29 1.40 -5.99 -4.14
C THR A 29 2.90 -5.78 -4.04
N ALA A 30 3.42 -5.29 -2.91
CA ALA A 30 4.86 -5.11 -2.73
C ALA A 30 5.64 -6.43 -2.85
N LEU A 31 5.15 -7.51 -2.23
CA LEU A 31 5.75 -8.85 -2.31
C LEU A 31 5.65 -9.47 -3.72
N SER A 32 4.73 -9.01 -4.57
CA SER A 32 4.60 -9.51 -5.94
C SER A 32 5.69 -8.97 -6.87
N VAL A 33 6.41 -7.92 -6.46
CA VAL A 33 7.46 -7.30 -7.27
C VAL A 33 8.74 -8.12 -7.18
N PRO A 34 9.30 -8.59 -8.32
CA PRO A 34 10.57 -9.30 -8.33
C PRO A 34 11.69 -8.46 -7.70
N GLY A 35 12.47 -9.08 -6.82
CA GLY A 35 13.53 -8.43 -6.05
C GLY A 35 13.10 -8.04 -4.62
N VAL A 36 11.80 -8.04 -4.30
CA VAL A 36 11.32 -7.96 -2.92
C VAL A 36 11.26 -9.38 -2.35
N VAL A 37 11.97 -9.61 -1.25
CA VAL A 37 12.04 -10.93 -0.60
C VAL A 37 10.99 -11.03 0.50
N ALA A 38 10.92 -10.01 1.36
CA ALA A 38 10.04 -10.01 2.52
C ALA A 38 9.69 -8.59 2.95
N MET A 39 8.68 -8.50 3.83
CA MET A 39 8.39 -7.28 4.55
C MET A 39 9.17 -7.26 5.86
N ALA A 40 9.82 -6.14 6.17
CA ALA A 40 10.54 -5.96 7.41
C ALA A 40 9.59 -5.58 8.57
N PRO A 41 9.83 -6.06 9.80
CA PRO A 41 9.04 -5.65 10.94
C PRO A 41 9.30 -4.17 11.27
N ILE A 42 8.23 -3.39 11.44
CA ILE A 42 8.33 -2.01 11.92
C ILE A 42 8.86 -2.04 13.36
N ARG A 43 10.13 -1.65 13.56
CA ARG A 43 10.75 -1.53 14.89
C ARG A 43 9.94 -0.50 15.69
N SER A 44 9.39 -0.91 16.83
CA SER A 44 8.39 -0.13 17.58
C SER A 44 8.96 1.18 18.13
N GLY A 45 8.54 2.31 17.55
CA GLY A 45 8.58 3.63 18.19
C GLY A 45 7.25 3.96 18.88
N VAL A 46 7.26 4.96 19.77
CA VAL A 46 6.11 5.46 20.59
C VAL A 46 4.86 5.81 19.75
N ASN A 47 4.99 5.95 18.43
CA ASN A 47 3.93 6.28 17.47
C ASN A 47 2.90 5.17 17.19
N ARG A 48 3.06 3.95 17.71
CA ARG A 48 2.13 2.84 17.44
C ARG A 48 0.70 3.07 17.96
N LEU A 49 0.54 3.95 18.96
CA LEU A 49 -0.77 4.23 19.56
C LEU A 49 -1.63 5.22 18.75
N PHE A 50 -1.02 6.01 17.86
CA PHE A 50 -1.71 7.12 17.18
C PHE A 50 -2.04 6.86 15.71
N ARG A 51 -1.51 5.80 15.08
CA ARG A 51 -1.66 5.58 13.62
C ARG A 51 -2.63 4.44 13.31
N ARG A 52 -3.67 4.74 12.54
CA ARG A 52 -4.76 3.83 12.17
C ARG A 52 -4.30 2.83 11.09
N GLY A 53 -3.46 1.88 11.46
CA GLY A 53 -3.05 0.78 10.58
C GLY A 53 -1.54 0.55 10.59
N SER A 54 -1.11 -0.47 11.30
CA SER A 54 0.27 -0.95 11.26
C SER A 54 0.27 -2.48 11.31
N GLY A 55 0.92 -3.14 10.36
CA GLY A 55 1.01 -4.60 10.35
C GLY A 55 2.04 -5.10 9.34
N ALA A 56 2.86 -6.07 9.77
CA ALA A 56 3.76 -6.84 8.90
C ALA A 56 4.55 -6.01 7.86
N GLY A 57 5.14 -4.88 8.28
CA GLY A 57 5.98 -4.03 7.42
C GLY A 57 5.23 -3.03 6.53
N VAL A 58 3.94 -2.81 6.78
CA VAL A 58 3.14 -1.77 6.12
C VAL A 58 2.57 -0.83 7.16
N GLN A 59 2.68 0.47 6.89
CA GLN A 59 1.98 1.54 7.59
C GLN A 59 1.15 2.35 6.60
N ILE A 60 -0.10 2.63 6.99
CA ILE A 60 -1.03 3.40 6.15
C ILE A 60 -1.64 4.50 7.00
N ASP A 61 -1.59 5.72 6.49
CA ASP A 61 -2.28 6.88 7.03
C ASP A 61 -3.36 7.31 6.03
N ILE A 62 -4.60 7.46 6.52
CA ILE A 62 -5.76 7.86 5.71
C ILE A 62 -6.30 9.17 6.29
N GLU A 63 -6.34 10.20 5.47
CA GLU A 63 -6.87 11.52 5.84
C GLU A 63 -7.63 12.10 4.65
N GLY A 64 -8.86 12.58 4.88
CA GLY A 64 -9.64 13.24 3.82
C GLY A 64 -10.03 12.38 2.61
N GLY A 65 -9.84 11.05 2.66
CA GLY A 65 -10.03 10.15 1.51
C GLY A 65 -8.75 9.86 0.73
N GLU A 66 -7.66 10.53 1.08
CA GLU A 66 -6.31 10.32 0.53
C GLU A 66 -5.56 9.28 1.36
N VAL A 67 -4.65 8.55 0.70
CA VAL A 67 -3.85 7.48 1.30
C VAL A 67 -2.36 7.80 1.19
N ALA A 68 -1.66 7.71 2.32
CA ALA A 68 -0.21 7.64 2.37
C ALA A 68 0.22 6.24 2.83
N VAL A 69 1.21 5.66 2.14
CA VAL A 69 1.71 4.32 2.43
C VAL A 69 3.21 4.36 2.70
N ASP A 70 3.62 3.76 3.81
CA ASP A 70 5.01 3.47 4.15
C ASP A 70 5.22 1.95 4.09
N LEU A 71 6.19 1.52 3.27
CA LEU A 71 6.54 0.11 3.07
C LEU A 71 7.96 -0.15 3.55
N PHE A 72 8.13 -1.16 4.42
CA PHE A 72 9.41 -1.58 4.96
C PHE A 72 9.78 -2.92 4.35
N LEU A 73 10.82 -2.94 3.52
CA LEU A 73 11.14 -4.07 2.65
C LEU A 73 12.52 -4.64 2.97
N ILE A 74 12.62 -5.96 2.80
CA ILE A 74 13.86 -6.70 2.63
C ILE A 74 13.95 -7.07 1.16
N VAL A 75 15.08 -6.75 0.53
CA VAL A 75 15.26 -6.95 -0.90
C VAL A 75 16.41 -7.90 -1.19
N ALA A 76 16.39 -8.56 -2.35
CA ALA A 76 17.45 -9.49 -2.74
C ALA A 76 18.77 -8.77 -3.02
N GLN A 77 19.88 -9.49 -2.86
CA GLN A 77 21.18 -9.05 -3.40
C GLN A 77 21.16 -8.95 -4.94
N ASP A 78 22.15 -8.24 -5.49
CA ASP A 78 22.38 -8.07 -6.94
C ASP A 78 21.23 -7.46 -7.76
N ILE A 79 20.30 -6.77 -7.11
CA ILE A 79 19.26 -5.99 -7.78
C ILE A 79 19.62 -4.50 -7.84
N ASN A 80 18.98 -3.80 -8.78
CA ASN A 80 18.94 -2.33 -8.71
C ASN A 80 17.84 -1.88 -7.75
N VAL A 81 18.23 -1.56 -6.50
CA VAL A 81 17.31 -1.13 -5.44
C VAL A 81 16.43 0.04 -5.89
N ARG A 82 16.97 1.01 -6.66
CA ARG A 82 16.18 2.14 -7.15
C ARG A 82 15.07 1.70 -8.10
N GLU A 83 15.38 0.79 -9.01
CA GLU A 83 14.42 0.29 -9.99
C GLU A 83 13.32 -0.53 -9.30
N VAL A 84 13.70 -1.41 -8.38
CA VAL A 84 12.75 -2.22 -7.60
C VAL A 84 11.86 -1.33 -6.75
N SER A 85 12.41 -0.35 -6.01
CA SER A 85 11.61 0.60 -5.23
C SER A 85 10.63 1.39 -6.11
N ARG A 86 11.06 1.86 -7.29
CA ARG A 86 10.18 2.55 -8.24
C ARG A 86 9.05 1.65 -8.73
N LYS A 87 9.35 0.39 -9.02
CA LYS A 87 8.35 -0.59 -9.44
C LYS A 87 7.34 -0.87 -8.32
N VAL A 88 7.80 -1.06 -7.09
CA VAL A 88 6.91 -1.20 -5.92
C VAL A 88 6.00 0.00 -5.76
N GLN A 89 6.54 1.23 -5.86
CA GLN A 89 5.73 2.45 -5.80
C GLN A 89 4.61 2.45 -6.84
N THR A 90 4.96 2.21 -8.11
CA THR A 90 3.98 2.21 -9.20
C THR A 90 2.91 1.14 -9.01
N GLU A 91 3.29 -0.10 -8.69
CA GLU A 91 2.32 -1.20 -8.53
C GLU A 91 1.40 -0.95 -7.33
N VAL A 92 1.90 -0.40 -6.23
CA VAL A 92 1.08 -0.11 -5.03
C VAL A 92 0.13 1.05 -5.26
N VAL A 93 0.58 2.15 -5.89
CA VAL A 93 -0.30 3.26 -6.30
C VAL A 93 -1.43 2.71 -7.17
N ARG A 94 -1.06 1.97 -8.23
CA ARG A 94 -2.00 1.39 -9.18
C ARG A 94 -3.01 0.46 -8.49
N ALA A 95 -2.55 -0.43 -7.61
CA ALA A 95 -3.44 -1.34 -6.91
C ALA A 95 -4.47 -0.60 -6.04
N ILE A 96 -4.05 0.43 -5.32
CA ILE A 96 -4.96 1.21 -4.46
C ILE A 96 -5.94 2.04 -5.30
N GLU A 97 -5.45 2.75 -6.31
CA GLU A 97 -6.29 3.61 -7.16
C GLU A 97 -7.26 2.78 -8.02
N GLU A 98 -6.80 1.72 -8.69
CA GLU A 98 -7.64 0.92 -9.60
C GLU A 98 -8.60 -0.02 -8.85
N MET A 99 -8.19 -0.61 -7.73
CA MET A 99 -9.00 -1.63 -7.05
C MET A 99 -9.85 -1.06 -5.91
N ILE A 100 -9.37 -0.03 -5.23
CA ILE A 100 -10.05 0.56 -4.07
C ILE A 100 -10.70 1.91 -4.43
N GLY A 101 -10.16 2.62 -5.43
CA GLY A 101 -10.69 3.92 -5.85
C GLY A 101 -10.36 5.04 -4.86
N MET A 102 -9.19 4.98 -4.24
CA MET A 102 -8.69 6.02 -3.34
C MET A 102 -7.45 6.69 -3.92
N ASP A 103 -7.33 8.00 -3.75
CA ASP A 103 -6.19 8.77 -4.24
C ASP A 103 -4.96 8.53 -3.37
N VAL A 104 -3.82 8.22 -3.99
CA VAL A 104 -2.56 7.95 -3.28
C VAL A 104 -1.65 9.18 -3.36
N ILE A 105 -1.41 9.83 -2.23
CA ILE A 105 -0.58 11.03 -2.18
C ILE A 105 0.91 10.73 -2.14
N ARG A 106 1.29 9.60 -1.52
CA ARG A 106 2.69 9.14 -1.45
C ARG A 106 2.80 7.65 -1.15
N VAL A 107 3.85 7.06 -1.68
CA VAL A 107 4.33 5.71 -1.33
C VAL A 107 5.82 5.80 -1.02
N ASP A 108 6.15 5.71 0.26
CA ASP A 108 7.52 5.76 0.76
C ASP A 108 8.07 4.34 0.94
N ILE A 109 9.25 4.08 0.39
CA ILE A 109 9.91 2.77 0.43
C ILE A 109 11.13 2.85 1.35
N HIS A 110 11.08 2.09 2.44
CA HIS A 110 12.16 1.93 3.41
C HIS A 110 12.81 0.57 3.17
N ILE A 111 14.10 0.57 2.86
CA ILE A 111 14.89 -0.65 2.71
C ILE A 111 15.56 -0.93 4.06
N GLU A 112 15.11 -1.97 4.74
CA GLU A 112 15.57 -2.29 6.10
C GLU A 112 16.70 -3.31 6.12
N ASP A 113 16.76 -4.18 5.09
CA ASP A 113 17.82 -5.19 4.96
C ASP A 113 17.99 -5.66 3.51
N ILE A 114 19.14 -6.29 3.23
CA ILE A 114 19.42 -6.98 1.98
C ILE A 114 19.56 -8.47 2.30
N ASP A 115 18.79 -9.31 1.62
CA ASP A 115 18.92 -10.77 1.72
C ASP A 115 20.09 -11.25 0.86
N TYR A 116 21.11 -11.77 1.54
CA TYR A 116 22.32 -12.34 0.95
C TYR A 116 22.25 -13.85 0.78
N THR A 117 21.10 -14.48 1.09
CA THR A 117 20.94 -15.92 0.92
C THR A 117 21.12 -16.27 -0.55
N ASP A 118 22.14 -17.09 -0.84
CA ASP A 118 22.37 -17.62 -2.17
C ASP A 118 21.20 -18.58 -2.49
N PRO A 119 20.54 -18.49 -3.66
CA PRO A 119 19.52 -19.45 -4.06
C PRO A 119 20.00 -20.92 -4.09
N LEU A 120 21.31 -21.17 -3.92
CA LEU A 120 21.96 -22.48 -3.98
C LEU A 120 22.29 -23.13 -2.62
N ASP A 121 21.96 -22.50 -1.48
CA ASP A 121 22.11 -23.09 -0.13
C ASP A 121 20.84 -23.78 0.39
#